data_AF-A0A7X8CU91-F1
#
_entry.id   AF-A0A7X8CU91-F1
#
_cell.length_a   1.000
_cell.length_b   1.000
_cell.length_c   1.000
_cell.angle_alpha   90.00
_cell.angle_beta   90.00
_cell.angle_gamma   90.00
#
_symmetry.space_group_name_H-M   'P 1'
#
loop_
_entity.id
_entity.type
_entity.pdbx_description
1 polymer ?
#
loop_
_entity_poly.entity_id
_entity_poly.type
_entity_poly.pdbx_seq_one_letter_code
_entity_poly.pdbx_strand_id
1 'polypeptide(L)'
;PAASTSAAPAPSPASGSAAGSAETHTTAAAAAREVKGSTTFGDLAAWGLTRAQIKEALGGREPGAATEKVRDFCSAAGVEFSTVKAKLQDMANALPKP
;
A
#
# COMPACT_ATOMS: atom_id res chain seq x y z
N PRO A 1 61.77 -33.31 -29.93
CA PRO A 1 60.63 -34.21 -30.22
C PRO A 1 59.36 -33.72 -29.50
N ALA A 2 58.17 -34.00 -30.04
CA ALA A 2 56.86 -33.48 -29.58
C ALA A 2 56.45 -34.00 -28.17
N ALA A 3 55.44 -33.49 -27.46
CA ALA A 3 54.32 -32.56 -27.75
C ALA A 3 53.98 -31.71 -26.47
N SER A 4 52.85 -31.00 -26.24
CA SER A 4 51.55 -30.81 -26.95
C SER A 4 50.74 -29.59 -26.41
N THR A 5 49.63 -29.26 -27.09
CA THR A 5 48.28 -28.84 -26.58
C THR A 5 48.19 -28.03 -25.26
N SER A 6 47.75 -26.75 -25.16
CA SER A 6 46.59 -26.00 -25.72
C SER A 6 45.21 -26.26 -25.08
N ALA A 7 44.81 -25.42 -24.11
CA ALA A 7 43.42 -25.04 -23.72
C ALA A 7 43.50 -24.13 -22.46
N ALA A 8 43.42 -22.80 -22.59
CA ALA A 8 42.18 -21.99 -22.60
C ALA A 8 41.52 -21.81 -21.20
N PRO A 9 41.63 -20.63 -20.54
CA PRO A 9 41.00 -20.35 -19.26
C PRO A 9 39.55 -19.86 -19.41
N ALA A 10 38.62 -20.38 -18.60
CA ALA A 10 37.25 -19.85 -18.50
C ALA A 10 36.56 -20.23 -17.17
N PRO A 11 36.80 -19.50 -16.07
CA PRO A 11 35.78 -19.40 -15.02
C PRO A 11 34.57 -18.62 -15.58
N SER A 12 33.37 -19.15 -15.38
CA SER A 12 32.11 -18.58 -15.87
C SER A 12 31.92 -17.11 -15.49
N PRO A 13 31.17 -16.32 -16.30
CA PRO A 13 30.73 -15.00 -15.87
C PRO A 13 29.93 -15.13 -14.58
N ALA A 14 30.40 -14.48 -13.52
CA ALA A 14 29.65 -14.34 -12.28
C ALA A 14 28.32 -13.65 -12.60
N SER A 15 27.21 -14.31 -12.26
CA SER A 15 25.86 -13.79 -12.52
C SER A 15 25.69 -12.43 -11.87
N GLY A 16 25.62 -11.38 -12.70
CA GLY A 16 25.39 -10.02 -12.24
C GLY A 16 23.96 -9.88 -11.75
N SER A 17 23.73 -10.12 -10.46
CA SER A 17 22.46 -9.84 -9.78
C SER A 17 22.31 -8.33 -9.55
N ALA A 18 22.27 -7.57 -10.64
CA ALA A 18 21.98 -6.14 -10.67
C ALA A 18 20.49 -5.92 -11.01
N ALA A 19 19.64 -6.24 -10.04
CA ALA A 19 18.27 -5.77 -9.94
C ALA A 19 18.00 -5.63 -8.43
N GLY A 20 18.11 -4.43 -7.84
CA GLY A 20 17.47 -3.23 -8.37
C GLY A 20 15.98 -3.26 -8.01
N SER A 21 15.67 -3.51 -6.73
CA SER A 21 14.37 -3.18 -6.14
C SER A 21 14.22 -1.67 -6.14
N ALA A 22 13.93 -1.12 -7.32
CA ALA A 22 13.34 0.19 -7.44
C ALA A 22 11.93 0.08 -6.86
N GLU A 23 11.82 0.27 -5.53
CA GLU A 23 10.58 0.71 -4.89
C GLU A 23 10.24 2.10 -5.43
N THR A 24 9.75 2.06 -6.67
CA THR A 24 9.33 3.20 -7.44
C THR A 24 8.01 3.61 -6.82
N HIS A 25 8.08 4.44 -5.78
CA HIS A 25 6.95 5.23 -5.27
C HIS A 25 6.53 6.29 -6.31
N THR A 26 6.31 5.85 -7.55
CA THR A 26 5.54 6.56 -8.57
C THR A 26 4.10 6.59 -8.08
N THR A 27 3.78 7.64 -7.33
CA THR A 27 2.62 8.49 -7.53
C THR A 27 2.75 9.71 -6.62
N ALA A 28 3.59 10.66 -7.03
CA ALA A 28 3.67 12.01 -6.45
C ALA A 28 2.49 12.91 -6.89
N ALA A 29 1.37 12.31 -7.32
CA ALA A 29 0.18 12.98 -7.85
C ALA A 29 -1.13 12.50 -7.17
N ALA A 30 -1.02 11.67 -6.13
CA ALA A 30 -2.14 11.38 -5.24
C ALA A 30 -2.47 12.64 -4.45
N ALA A 31 -3.58 13.31 -4.79
CA ALA A 31 -4.06 14.45 -4.00
C ALA A 31 -4.18 14.04 -2.52
N ALA A 32 -3.57 14.83 -1.63
CA ALA A 32 -3.18 14.45 -0.26
C ALA A 32 -4.34 14.18 0.72
N ARG A 33 -5.15 13.17 0.41
CA ARG A 33 -6.24 12.61 1.21
C ARG A 33 -5.66 11.67 2.27
N GLU A 34 -4.89 12.21 3.21
CA GLU A 34 -4.31 11.39 4.27
C GLU A 34 -5.40 10.93 5.25
N VAL A 35 -5.60 9.61 5.36
CA VAL A 35 -6.40 9.01 6.42
C VAL A 35 -5.65 9.17 7.74
N LYS A 36 -6.07 10.13 8.56
CA LYS A 36 -5.54 10.37 9.91
C LYS A 36 -6.51 9.80 10.94
N GLY A 37 -6.05 9.63 12.17
CA GLY A 37 -6.95 9.25 13.27
C GLY A 37 -8.02 10.29 13.61
N SER A 38 -7.91 11.50 13.04
CA SER A 38 -8.94 12.54 13.08
C SER A 38 -9.95 12.46 11.94
N THR A 39 -9.65 11.71 10.87
CA THR A 39 -10.55 11.47 9.73
C THR A 39 -11.77 10.71 10.22
N THR A 40 -12.96 11.19 9.83
CA THR A 40 -14.24 10.56 10.16
C THR A 40 -14.78 9.77 8.98
N PHE A 41 -15.80 8.94 9.21
CA PHE A 41 -16.48 8.22 8.12
C PHE A 41 -17.13 9.18 7.10
N GLY A 42 -17.52 10.39 7.53
CA GLY A 42 -18.03 11.44 6.64
C GLY A 42 -16.97 12.00 5.69
N ASP A 43 -15.73 12.17 6.14
CA ASP A 43 -14.62 12.63 5.28
C ASP A 43 -14.30 11.58 4.20
N LEU A 44 -14.23 10.30 4.59
CA LEU A 44 -14.06 9.18 3.65
C LEU A 44 -15.19 9.12 2.61
N ALA A 45 -16.44 9.30 3.04
CA ALA A 45 -17.59 9.37 2.15
C ALA A 45 -17.52 10.57 1.21
N ALA A 46 -17.08 11.74 1.69
CA ALA A 46 -16.87 12.94 0.88
C ALA A 46 -15.74 12.78 -0.14
N TRP A 47 -14.77 11.89 0.10
CA TRP A 47 -13.73 11.55 -0.89
C TRP A 47 -14.23 10.61 -1.99
N GLY A 48 -15.37 9.93 -1.77
CA GLY A 48 -15.98 8.96 -2.69
C GLY A 48 -15.97 7.52 -2.20
N LEU A 49 -15.49 7.22 -0.98
CA LEU A 49 -15.55 5.86 -0.45
C LEU A 49 -16.98 5.50 -0.02
N THR A 50 -17.47 4.37 -0.49
CA THR A 50 -18.79 3.85 -0.07
C THR A 50 -18.73 3.23 1.34
N ARG A 51 -19.86 3.21 2.06
CA ARG A 51 -19.94 2.49 3.37
C ARG A 51 -19.56 1.01 3.25
N ALA A 52 -19.73 0.40 2.07
CA ALA A 52 -19.30 -0.98 1.78
C ALA A 52 -17.77 -1.12 1.75
N GLN A 53 -17.08 -0.25 1.00
CA GLN A 53 -15.61 -0.19 0.99
C GLN A 53 -15.04 0.08 2.37
N ILE A 54 -15.64 1.02 3.11
CA ILE A 54 -15.17 1.32 4.46
C ILE A 54 -15.41 0.12 5.40
N LYS A 55 -16.56 -0.56 5.30
CA LYS A 55 -16.84 -1.82 6.00
C LYS A 55 -15.79 -2.89 5.69
N GLU A 56 -15.37 -3.03 4.44
CA GLU A 56 -14.33 -3.96 4.02
C GLU A 56 -12.95 -3.62 4.62
N ALA A 57 -12.55 -2.34 4.59
CA ALA A 57 -11.32 -1.90 5.24
C ALA A 57 -11.31 -2.09 6.76
N LEU A 58 -12.49 -2.07 7.40
CA LEU A 58 -12.69 -2.36 8.82
C LEU A 58 -12.92 -3.86 9.12
N GLY A 59 -12.56 -4.76 8.19
CA GLY A 59 -12.63 -6.20 8.40
C GLY A 59 -14.06 -6.76 8.43
N GLY A 60 -14.98 -6.12 7.70
CA GLY A 60 -16.40 -6.49 7.65
C GLY A 60 -17.26 -5.84 8.73
N ARG A 61 -16.74 -4.88 9.52
CA ARG A 61 -17.50 -4.20 10.57
C ARG A 61 -18.22 -2.96 10.04
N GLU A 62 -19.46 -2.73 10.49
CA GLU A 62 -20.27 -1.61 10.00
C GLU A 62 -19.68 -0.25 10.43
N PRO A 63 -19.43 0.68 9.48
CA PRO A 63 -18.96 2.02 9.82
C PRO A 63 -20.02 2.77 10.63
N GLY A 64 -19.56 3.40 11.72
CA GLY A 64 -20.38 4.21 12.63
C GLY A 64 -20.96 5.46 11.98
N ALA A 65 -21.34 6.43 12.83
CA ALA A 65 -21.85 7.71 12.35
C ALA A 65 -20.84 8.43 11.45
N ALA A 66 -21.30 9.25 10.51
CA ALA A 66 -20.42 10.07 9.66
C ALA A 66 -19.53 11.05 10.47
N THR A 67 -19.94 11.37 11.69
CA THR A 67 -19.21 12.18 12.68
C THR A 67 -18.19 11.38 13.51
N GLU A 68 -18.27 10.04 13.49
CA GLU A 68 -17.39 9.16 14.25
C GLU A 68 -15.99 9.11 13.64
N LYS A 69 -14.94 9.14 14.47
CA LYS A 69 -13.54 9.10 14.02
C LYS A 69 -13.13 7.66 13.74
N VAL A 70 -12.43 7.42 12.62
CA VAL A 70 -11.99 6.06 12.23
C VAL A 70 -11.09 5.45 13.30
N ARG A 71 -10.19 6.23 13.92
CA ARG A 71 -9.32 5.73 15.01
C ARG A 71 -10.10 5.36 16.25
N ASP A 72 -11.08 6.16 16.63
CA ASP A 72 -11.89 5.93 17.82
C ASP A 72 -12.72 4.65 17.65
N PHE A 73 -13.41 4.54 16.50
CA PHE A 73 -14.11 3.33 16.11
C PHE A 73 -13.18 2.11 16.09
N CYS A 74 -12.00 2.18 15.47
CA CYS A 74 -11.04 1.06 15.47
C CYS A 74 -10.64 0.66 16.90
N SER A 75 -10.38 1.64 17.78
CA SER A 75 -10.04 1.39 19.18
C SER A 75 -11.20 0.76 19.96
N ALA A 76 -12.43 1.23 19.76
CA ALA A 76 -13.63 0.70 20.40
C ALA A 76 -14.06 -0.68 19.85
N ALA A 77 -13.75 -0.96 18.58
CA ALA A 77 -14.05 -2.22 17.91
C ALA A 77 -12.92 -3.27 18.03
N GLY A 78 -11.78 -2.94 18.62
CA GLY A 78 -10.64 -3.84 18.76
C GLY A 78 -9.90 -4.14 17.46
N VAL A 79 -9.90 -3.19 16.51
CA VAL A 79 -9.30 -3.34 15.17
C VAL A 79 -8.02 -2.51 15.05
N GLU A 80 -7.01 -3.05 14.38
CA GLU A 80 -5.72 -2.38 14.15
C GLU A 80 -5.90 -1.12 13.27
N PHE A 81 -5.86 0.07 13.86
CA PHE A 81 -6.00 1.33 13.12
C PHE A 81 -4.94 1.48 12.00
N SER A 82 -3.73 0.95 12.16
CA SER A 82 -2.71 0.99 11.10
C SER A 82 -3.12 0.21 9.84
N THR A 83 -3.65 -1.00 9.99
CA THR A 83 -4.15 -1.83 8.89
C THR A 83 -5.37 -1.18 8.22
N VAL A 84 -6.32 -0.71 9.04
CA VAL A 84 -7.53 -0.02 8.54
C VAL A 84 -7.15 1.28 7.82
N LYS A 85 -6.23 2.09 8.38
CA LYS A 85 -5.68 3.28 7.74
C LYS A 85 -5.07 2.92 6.38
N ALA A 86 -4.20 1.92 6.33
CA ALA A 86 -3.53 1.52 5.09
C ALA A 86 -4.56 1.12 4.01
N LYS A 87 -5.57 0.32 4.35
CA LYS A 87 -6.63 -0.07 3.40
C LYS A 87 -7.53 1.09 2.96
N LEU A 88 -7.91 1.99 3.87
CA LEU A 88 -8.63 3.20 3.52
C LEU A 88 -7.80 4.14 2.66
N GLN A 89 -6.51 4.27 2.95
CA GLN A 89 -5.57 5.11 2.23
C GLN A 89 -5.34 4.61 0.80
N ASP A 90 -5.20 3.30 0.64
CA ASP A 90 -5.12 2.57 -0.64
C ASP A 90 -6.34 2.87 -1.52
N MET A 91 -7.56 2.72 -0.98
CA MET A 91 -8.79 3.06 -1.71
C MET A 91 -8.95 4.57 -1.96
N ALA A 92 -8.56 5.43 -1.02
CA ALA A 92 -8.60 6.89 -1.17
C ALA A 92 -7.63 7.40 -2.24
N ASN A 93 -6.50 6.72 -2.41
CA ASN A 93 -5.49 6.93 -3.44
C ASN A 93 -5.94 6.39 -4.80
N ALA A 94 -6.58 5.22 -4.82
CA ALA A 94 -7.09 4.59 -6.03
C ALA A 94 -8.31 5.30 -6.66
N LEU A 95 -8.94 6.24 -5.95
CA LEU A 95 -10.03 7.07 -6.46
C LEU A 95 -9.47 8.14 -7.43
N PRO A 96 -9.74 8.06 -8.75
CA PRO A 96 -9.38 9.14 -9.67
C PRO A 96 -10.15 10.42 -9.29
N LYS A 97 -9.50 11.56 -9.48
CA LYS A 97 -10.09 12.88 -9.20
C LYS A 97 -11.33 13.09 -10.09
N PRO A 98 -12.47 13.56 -9.54
CA PRO A 98 -13.61 14.01 -10.35
C PRO A 98 -13.29 15.30 -11.11
#